data_AF-V5ESX6-F1
#
_entry.id   AF-V5ESX6-F1
#
_cell.length_a   1.000
_cell.length_b   1.000
_cell.length_c   1.000
_cell.angle_alpha   90.00
_cell.angle_beta   90.00
_cell.angle_gamma   90.00
#
_symmetry.space_group_name_H-M   'P 1'
#
loop_
_entity.id
_entity.type
_entity.pdbx_description
1 polymer ?
#
loop_
_entity_poly.entity_id
_entity_poly.type
_entity_poly.pdbx_seq_one_letter_code
_entity_poly.pdbx_strand_id
1 'polypeptide(L)'
;MAATLASGSSSTSNSGFDFSNYARNTFLSNQGLGGFTATSTGTTIVGLIFKDGVVLGADTRATEGPIVADKNCEKIHYISDNIRCCGAGTAADTEFVTQLISSNMQLHELNTGRQPRVVTAMTMLKQRLFQYQGQIGAALVLGGFDATGPHLFTVAPHGSTDKLPYVTMGSGSLAAMAVFESGWTKDMSRQDAIALVAAAISSGIFNDLGSGSNVDVCVIEKGKTEYLRNYETPNERVQKEQRYQFPKGTSAWTKEQIYDMIRKEDVLEIGKTAPTPVAAAAGEERMDTS
;
A
#
# COMPACT_ATOMS: atom_id res chain seq x y z
N MET A 1 -45.55 7.61 -22.10
CA MET A 1 -45.56 6.94 -20.78
C MET A 1 -44.45 7.54 -19.95
N ALA A 2 -44.80 8.31 -18.93
CA ALA A 2 -43.85 8.99 -18.06
C ALA A 2 -43.22 7.99 -17.10
N ALA A 3 -41.89 7.87 -17.10
CA ALA A 3 -41.16 7.10 -16.12
C ALA A 3 -41.02 7.95 -14.85
N THR A 4 -41.73 7.55 -13.80
CA THR A 4 -41.68 8.16 -12.47
C THR A 4 -40.29 7.94 -11.87
N LEU A 5 -39.52 9.02 -11.71
CA LEU A 5 -38.29 9.02 -10.92
C LEU A 5 -38.67 8.87 -9.44
N ALA A 6 -38.55 7.64 -8.92
CA ALA A 6 -38.62 7.42 -7.49
C ALA A 6 -37.37 8.02 -6.84
N SER A 7 -37.54 9.12 -6.11
CA SER A 7 -36.52 9.70 -5.23
C SER A 7 -36.29 8.74 -4.05
N GLY A 8 -35.39 7.78 -4.23
CA GLY A 8 -34.88 6.96 -3.14
C GLY A 8 -34.07 7.82 -2.18
N SER A 9 -34.52 7.93 -0.94
CA SER A 9 -33.78 8.55 0.15
C SER A 9 -32.42 7.87 0.29
N SER A 10 -31.34 8.65 0.20
CA SER A 10 -29.99 8.19 0.49
C SER A 10 -29.90 7.83 1.97
N SER A 11 -30.05 6.55 2.29
CA SER A 11 -29.68 6.04 3.61
C SER A 11 -28.16 6.21 3.75
N THR A 12 -27.74 7.20 4.53
CA THR A 12 -26.34 7.39 4.89
C THR A 12 -25.85 6.15 5.61
N SER A 13 -24.96 5.40 4.96
CA SER A 13 -24.35 4.20 5.53
C SER A 13 -23.40 4.63 6.66
N ASN A 14 -23.63 4.16 7.89
CA ASN A 14 -22.72 4.37 9.02
C ASN A 14 -21.42 3.52 8.91
N SER A 15 -21.14 2.91 7.75
CA SER A 15 -20.10 1.87 7.60
C SER A 15 -18.71 2.40 7.21
N GLY A 16 -18.53 3.72 7.15
CA GLY A 16 -17.29 4.39 6.73
C GLY A 16 -17.06 4.41 5.21
N PHE A 17 -17.86 3.67 4.45
CA PHE A 17 -17.82 3.64 2.99
C PHE A 17 -19.21 3.99 2.43
N ASP A 18 -19.27 4.91 1.47
CA ASP A 18 -20.51 5.34 0.78
C ASP A 18 -20.47 4.90 -0.70
N PHE A 19 -21.45 4.08 -1.09
CA PHE A 19 -21.60 3.54 -2.44
C PHE A 19 -22.78 4.15 -3.21
N SER A 20 -23.39 5.23 -2.71
CA SER A 20 -24.38 6.03 -3.44
C SER A 20 -23.88 6.37 -4.86
N ASN A 21 -22.59 6.68 -4.97
CA ASN A 21 -21.90 6.95 -6.21
C ASN A 21 -21.76 5.71 -7.11
N TYR A 22 -21.65 4.50 -6.57
CA TYR A 22 -21.59 3.27 -7.38
C TYR A 22 -22.94 2.98 -8.07
N ALA A 23 -24.05 3.10 -7.33
CA ALA A 23 -25.38 2.91 -7.90
C ALA A 23 -25.66 3.94 -9.00
N ARG A 24 -25.29 5.20 -8.75
CA ARG A 24 -25.31 6.27 -9.75
C ARG A 24 -24.42 5.94 -10.96
N ASN A 25 -23.19 5.50 -10.74
CA ASN A 25 -22.24 5.15 -11.81
C ASN A 25 -22.73 3.98 -12.66
N THR A 26 -23.35 2.98 -12.04
CA THR A 26 -23.96 1.83 -12.74
C THR A 26 -25.13 2.28 -13.60
N PHE A 27 -26.00 3.14 -13.06
CA PHE A 27 -27.09 3.76 -13.81
C PHE A 27 -26.59 4.58 -15.01
N LEU A 28 -25.56 5.42 -14.81
CA LEU A 28 -24.96 6.22 -15.87
C LEU A 28 -24.29 5.37 -16.94
N SER A 29 -23.58 4.31 -16.54
CA SER A 29 -22.98 3.35 -17.46
C SER A 29 -24.04 2.64 -18.31
N ASN A 30 -25.17 2.26 -17.71
CA ASN A 30 -26.31 1.67 -18.43
C ASN A 30 -26.99 2.67 -19.38
N GLN A 31 -26.86 3.98 -19.14
CA GLN A 31 -27.32 5.04 -20.03
C GLN A 31 -26.31 5.42 -21.13
N GLY A 32 -25.20 4.68 -21.26
CA GLY A 32 -24.19 4.92 -22.30
C GLY A 32 -23.17 6.00 -21.98
N LEU A 33 -23.23 6.60 -20.78
CA LEU A 33 -22.15 7.42 -20.24
C LEU A 33 -21.13 6.46 -19.62
N GLY A 34 -20.13 6.06 -20.42
CA GLY A 34 -19.18 4.98 -20.13
C GLY A 34 -18.76 4.84 -18.65
N GLY A 35 -18.61 3.59 -18.20
CA GLY A 35 -18.34 3.26 -16.80
C GLY A 35 -17.04 3.86 -16.27
N PHE A 36 -17.08 4.30 -15.01
CA PHE A 36 -15.88 4.66 -14.25
C PHE A 36 -15.09 3.38 -13.97
N THR A 37 -13.94 3.21 -14.64
CA THR A 37 -13.10 2.02 -14.48
C THR A 37 -12.12 2.28 -13.35
N ALA A 38 -12.07 1.39 -12.35
CA ALA A 38 -11.05 1.47 -11.31
C ALA A 38 -9.66 1.19 -11.91
N THR A 39 -8.68 2.05 -11.61
CA THR A 39 -7.31 1.88 -12.10
C THR A 39 -6.65 0.74 -11.32
N SER A 40 -6.43 -0.39 -11.99
CA SER A 40 -5.63 -1.49 -11.44
C SER A 40 -4.14 -1.16 -11.53
N THR A 41 -3.40 -1.48 -10.48
CA THR A 41 -1.94 -1.38 -10.48
C THR A 41 -1.34 -2.69 -10.95
N GLY A 42 -0.31 -2.64 -11.79
CA GLY A 42 0.53 -3.78 -12.09
C GLY A 42 1.28 -4.24 -10.83
N THR A 43 1.22 -5.52 -10.50
CA THR A 43 1.77 -6.05 -9.24
C THR A 43 2.01 -7.55 -9.34
N THR A 44 3.11 -8.02 -8.75
CA THR A 44 3.30 -9.44 -8.47
C THR A 44 3.55 -9.62 -6.98
N ILE A 45 2.67 -10.38 -6.31
CA ILE A 45 2.84 -10.78 -4.91
C ILE A 45 2.80 -12.29 -4.79
N VAL A 46 3.63 -12.84 -3.91
CA VAL A 46 3.78 -14.28 -3.72
C VAL A 46 3.95 -14.61 -2.25
N GLY A 47 3.69 -15.86 -1.89
CA GLY A 47 4.07 -16.40 -0.60
C GLY A 47 4.23 -17.90 -0.64
N LEU A 48 5.06 -18.44 0.25
CA LEU A 48 5.21 -19.87 0.45
C LEU A 48 5.47 -20.22 1.92
N ILE A 49 5.07 -21.42 2.31
CA ILE A 49 5.37 -22.02 3.60
C ILE A 49 6.66 -22.84 3.45
N PHE A 50 7.61 -22.60 4.36
CA PHE A 50 8.83 -23.38 4.51
C PHE A 50 8.82 -24.08 5.88
N LYS A 51 9.86 -24.87 6.17
CA LYS A 51 9.91 -25.74 7.37
C LYS A 51 9.56 -25.02 8.67
N ASP A 52 10.10 -23.83 8.87
CA ASP A 52 10.04 -23.12 10.16
C ASP A 52 9.19 -21.83 10.09
N GLY A 53 8.51 -21.57 8.96
CA GLY A 53 7.76 -20.33 8.79
C GLY A 53 7.11 -20.08 7.43
N VAL A 54 6.85 -18.80 7.16
CA VAL A 54 6.28 -18.30 5.90
C VAL A 54 7.22 -17.24 5.33
N VAL A 55 7.43 -17.26 4.01
CA VAL A 55 8.07 -16.17 3.28
C VAL A 55 7.06 -15.54 2.35
N LEU A 56 6.94 -14.21 2.40
CA LEU A 56 6.16 -13.40 1.47
C LEU A 56 7.11 -12.60 0.59
N GLY A 57 6.70 -12.32 -0.65
CA GLY A 57 7.46 -11.49 -1.57
C GLY A 57 6.56 -10.59 -2.41
N ALA A 58 7.09 -9.43 -2.79
CA ALA A 58 6.41 -8.47 -3.64
C ALA A 58 7.41 -7.67 -4.47
N ASP A 59 6.97 -7.18 -5.63
CA ASP A 59 7.69 -6.16 -6.40
C ASP A 59 7.38 -4.74 -5.89
N THR A 60 8.19 -3.76 -6.28
CA THR A 60 8.09 -2.38 -5.72
C THR A 60 7.55 -1.34 -6.69
N ARG A 61 7.18 -1.72 -7.92
CA ARG A 61 6.59 -0.81 -8.90
C ARG A 61 5.11 -0.59 -8.65
N ALA A 62 4.65 0.66 -8.70
CA ALA A 62 3.22 1.00 -8.79
C ALA A 62 2.96 1.78 -10.08
N THR A 63 1.97 1.33 -10.85
CA THR A 63 1.59 1.95 -12.13
C THR A 63 0.25 2.69 -12.02
N GLU A 64 0.15 3.85 -12.65
CA GLU A 64 -1.12 4.55 -12.88
C GLU A 64 -1.42 4.48 -14.39
N GLY A 65 -2.27 3.52 -14.76
CA GLY A 65 -2.43 3.14 -16.16
C GLY A 65 -1.10 2.64 -16.76
N PRO A 66 -0.65 3.15 -17.92
CA PRO A 66 0.59 2.72 -18.54
C PRO A 66 1.86 3.39 -17.96
N ILE A 67 1.72 4.32 -17.01
CA ILE A 67 2.84 5.10 -16.47
C ILE A 67 3.25 4.55 -15.11
N VAL A 68 4.55 4.42 -14.87
CA VAL A 68 5.08 4.10 -13.53
C VAL A 68 4.97 5.33 -12.65
N ALA A 69 4.06 5.29 -11.67
CA ALA A 69 3.82 6.36 -10.71
C ALA A 69 4.85 6.34 -9.57
N ASP A 70 5.16 5.16 -9.05
CA ASP A 70 6.18 4.95 -8.03
C ASP A 70 7.05 3.74 -8.37
N LYS A 71 8.36 3.86 -8.13
CA LYS A 71 9.34 2.79 -8.36
C LYS A 71 9.65 2.00 -7.08
N ASN A 72 9.31 2.53 -5.91
CA ASN A 72 9.68 1.98 -4.61
C ASN A 72 8.49 1.92 -3.64
N CYS A 73 7.31 1.54 -4.14
CA CYS A 73 6.09 1.39 -3.36
C CYS A 73 6.15 0.13 -2.48
N GLU A 74 5.67 0.20 -1.24
CA GLU A 74 5.58 -0.94 -0.33
C GLU A 74 4.24 -1.66 -0.47
N LYS A 75 4.28 -2.98 -0.72
CA LYS A 75 3.08 -3.80 -0.91
C LYS A 75 2.88 -4.85 0.19
N ILE A 76 3.85 -5.00 1.10
CA ILE A 76 3.79 -5.92 2.23
C ILE A 76 3.38 -5.14 3.48
N HIS A 77 2.10 -5.20 3.82
CA HIS A 77 1.51 -4.45 4.93
C HIS A 77 1.64 -5.19 6.27
N TYR A 78 1.80 -4.40 7.33
CA TYR A 78 1.75 -4.87 8.73
C TYR A 78 0.30 -5.17 9.14
N ILE A 79 0.07 -6.30 9.82
CA ILE A 79 -1.21 -6.60 10.48
C ILE A 79 -1.03 -6.74 12.00
N SER A 80 -0.12 -7.61 12.42
CA SER A 80 0.34 -7.81 13.81
C SER A 80 1.81 -8.24 13.80
N ASP A 81 2.44 -8.39 14.97
CA ASP A 81 3.86 -8.79 15.07
C ASP A 81 4.19 -10.09 14.33
N ASN A 82 3.23 -11.02 14.27
CA ASN A 82 3.34 -12.34 13.65
C ASN A 82 2.58 -12.50 12.32
N ILE A 83 1.98 -11.43 11.79
CA ILE A 83 1.14 -11.48 10.58
C ILE A 83 1.50 -10.33 9.63
N ARG A 84 1.64 -10.66 8.35
CA ARG A 84 1.83 -9.70 7.25
C ARG A 84 0.86 -10.01 6.12
N CYS A 85 0.52 -9.00 5.34
CA CYS A 85 -0.43 -9.12 4.25
C CYS A 85 0.10 -8.40 3.01
N CYS A 86 0.25 -9.11 1.90
CA CYS A 86 0.58 -8.48 0.62
C CYS A 86 -0.70 -8.05 -0.11
N GLY A 87 -0.69 -6.84 -0.66
CA GLY A 87 -1.80 -6.28 -1.43
C GLY A 87 -1.53 -6.26 -2.94
N ALA A 88 -2.54 -6.65 -3.72
CA ALA A 88 -2.60 -6.47 -5.18
C ALA A 88 -3.98 -5.97 -5.61
N GLY A 89 -4.04 -5.34 -6.80
CA GLY A 89 -5.26 -4.74 -7.34
C GLY A 89 -5.27 -3.22 -7.15
N THR A 90 -6.38 -2.68 -6.62
CA THR A 90 -6.49 -1.25 -6.33
C THR A 90 -5.70 -0.92 -5.07
N ALA A 91 -4.61 -0.16 -5.19
CA ALA A 91 -3.69 0.12 -4.08
C ALA A 91 -4.38 0.76 -2.86
N ALA A 92 -5.28 1.73 -3.09
CA ALA A 92 -6.02 2.38 -2.02
C ALA A 92 -6.91 1.39 -1.24
N ASP A 93 -7.62 0.50 -1.96
CA ASP A 93 -8.48 -0.51 -1.35
C ASP A 93 -7.65 -1.46 -0.47
N THR A 94 -6.50 -1.91 -0.95
CA THR A 94 -5.60 -2.79 -0.19
C THR A 94 -5.08 -2.10 1.06
N GLU A 95 -4.69 -0.83 0.97
CA GLU A 95 -4.16 -0.07 2.10
C GLU A 95 -5.22 0.14 3.18
N PHE A 96 -6.40 0.66 2.81
CA PHE A 96 -7.44 0.95 3.81
C PHE A 96 -8.01 -0.32 4.46
N VAL A 97 -8.19 -1.39 3.69
CA VAL A 97 -8.68 -2.66 4.26
C VAL A 97 -7.65 -3.27 5.21
N THR A 98 -6.36 -3.29 4.83
CA THR A 98 -5.32 -3.86 5.69
C THR A 98 -5.11 -3.02 6.96
N GLN A 99 -5.13 -1.69 6.87
CA GLN A 99 -5.07 -0.80 8.03
C GLN A 99 -6.26 -0.99 8.98
N LEU A 100 -7.47 -1.09 8.45
CA LEU A 100 -8.68 -1.36 9.25
C LEU A 100 -8.57 -2.69 10.00
N ILE A 101 -8.14 -3.75 9.31
CA ILE A 101 -7.98 -5.06 9.95
C ILE A 101 -6.82 -5.05 10.95
N SER A 102 -5.70 -4.38 10.66
CA SER A 102 -4.60 -4.24 11.62
C SER A 102 -5.05 -3.56 12.91
N SER A 103 -5.81 -2.47 12.82
CA SER A 103 -6.39 -1.79 13.98
C SER A 103 -7.32 -2.70 14.80
N ASN A 104 -8.22 -3.43 14.13
CA ASN A 104 -9.11 -4.38 14.81
C ASN A 104 -8.35 -5.56 15.44
N MET A 105 -7.27 -6.02 14.81
CA MET A 105 -6.40 -7.07 15.34
C MET A 105 -5.65 -6.59 16.59
N GLN A 106 -5.15 -5.35 16.59
CA GLN A 106 -4.54 -4.73 17.76
C GLN A 106 -5.53 -4.61 18.93
N LEU A 107 -6.77 -4.17 18.66
CA LEU A 107 -7.82 -4.13 19.68
C LEU A 107 -8.14 -5.52 20.23
N HIS A 108 -8.20 -6.54 19.36
CA HIS A 108 -8.43 -7.92 19.76
C HIS A 108 -7.29 -8.47 20.63
N GLU A 109 -6.03 -8.18 20.28
CA GLU A 109 -4.86 -8.55 21.06
C GLU A 109 -4.88 -7.92 22.45
N LEU A 110 -5.11 -6.61 22.53
CA LEU A 110 -5.16 -5.87 23.80
C LEU A 110 -6.28 -6.39 24.72
N ASN A 111 -7.44 -6.72 24.15
CA ASN A 111 -8.58 -7.25 24.91
C ASN A 111 -8.35 -8.69 25.39
N THR A 112 -7.70 -9.54 24.59
CA THR A 112 -7.47 -10.95 24.93
C THR A 112 -6.20 -11.18 25.73
N GLY A 113 -5.25 -10.24 25.69
CA GLY A 113 -3.91 -10.39 26.26
C GLY A 113 -3.09 -11.49 25.61
N ARG A 114 -3.41 -11.89 24.37
CA ARG A 114 -2.78 -13.01 23.66
C ARG A 114 -2.47 -12.63 22.22
N GLN A 115 -1.38 -13.20 21.71
CA GLN A 115 -0.99 -13.03 20.32
C GLN A 115 -2.13 -13.48 19.37
N PRO A 116 -2.51 -12.65 18.38
CA PRO A 116 -3.57 -12.98 17.45
C PRO A 116 -3.27 -14.17 16.53
N ARG A 117 -4.33 -14.87 16.13
CA ARG A 117 -4.27 -16.00 15.18
C ARG A 117 -4.44 -15.52 13.75
N VAL A 118 -3.78 -16.19 12.80
CA VAL A 118 -3.86 -15.85 11.36
C VAL A 118 -5.28 -16.02 10.82
N VAL A 119 -6.00 -17.04 11.31
CA VAL A 119 -7.40 -17.31 10.94
C VAL A 119 -8.35 -16.18 11.32
N THR A 120 -8.05 -15.41 12.37
CA THR A 120 -8.87 -14.27 12.80
C THR A 120 -8.76 -13.14 11.77
N ALA A 121 -7.55 -12.77 11.37
CA ALA A 121 -7.31 -11.79 10.33
C ALA A 121 -7.94 -12.20 8.99
N MET A 122 -7.75 -13.46 8.57
CA MET A 122 -8.39 -14.02 7.36
C MET A 122 -9.91 -13.90 7.41
N THR A 123 -10.52 -14.23 8.55
CA THR A 123 -11.98 -14.18 8.72
C THR A 123 -12.50 -12.75 8.65
N MET A 124 -11.82 -11.80 9.29
CA MET A 124 -12.19 -10.38 9.21
C MET A 124 -12.06 -9.85 7.77
N LEU A 125 -10.97 -10.18 7.07
CA LEU A 125 -10.76 -9.79 5.68
C LEU A 125 -11.85 -10.33 4.76
N LYS A 126 -12.11 -11.64 4.77
CA LYS A 126 -13.11 -12.24 3.88
C LYS A 126 -14.51 -11.71 4.14
N GLN A 127 -14.89 -11.51 5.41
CA GLN A 127 -16.20 -10.98 5.76
C GLN A 127 -16.33 -9.53 5.30
N ARG A 128 -15.27 -8.72 5.48
CA ARG A 128 -15.26 -7.33 5.02
C ARG A 128 -15.38 -7.23 3.51
N LEU A 129 -14.60 -8.01 2.76
CA LEU A 129 -14.64 -8.00 1.30
C LEU A 129 -15.98 -8.55 0.76
N PHE A 130 -16.51 -9.61 1.36
CA PHE A 130 -17.80 -10.17 0.96
C PHE A 130 -18.97 -9.21 1.24
N GLN A 131 -18.94 -8.42 2.32
CA GLN A 131 -19.94 -7.37 2.59
C GLN A 131 -20.09 -6.39 1.42
N TYR A 132 -19.01 -6.14 0.69
CA TYR A 132 -18.99 -5.23 -0.45
C TYR A 132 -19.08 -5.94 -1.81
N GLN A 133 -19.36 -7.26 -1.82
CA GLN A 133 -19.68 -8.03 -3.03
C GLN A 133 -18.67 -7.82 -4.19
N GLY A 134 -17.37 -7.69 -3.86
CA GLY A 134 -16.31 -7.50 -4.86
C GLY A 134 -16.08 -6.07 -5.34
N GLN A 135 -16.77 -5.07 -4.78
CA GLN A 135 -16.53 -3.66 -5.11
C GLN A 135 -15.19 -3.13 -4.60
N ILE A 136 -14.69 -3.70 -3.50
CA ILE A 136 -13.34 -3.44 -3.02
C ILE A 136 -12.38 -4.33 -3.80
N GLY A 137 -11.55 -3.72 -4.65
CA GLY A 137 -10.64 -4.39 -5.57
C GLY A 137 -9.34 -4.89 -4.92
N ALA A 138 -9.42 -5.47 -3.72
CA ALA A 138 -8.26 -5.92 -2.95
C ALA A 138 -8.07 -7.45 -3.09
N ALA A 139 -7.02 -7.85 -3.78
CA ALA A 139 -6.53 -9.21 -3.82
C ALA A 139 -5.38 -9.35 -2.81
N LEU A 140 -5.51 -10.25 -1.84
CA LEU A 140 -4.61 -10.29 -0.69
C LEU A 140 -3.93 -11.65 -0.53
N VAL A 141 -2.65 -11.63 -0.16
CA VAL A 141 -1.91 -12.80 0.32
C VAL A 141 -1.59 -12.58 1.80
N LEU A 142 -2.23 -13.35 2.67
CA LEU A 142 -2.07 -13.25 4.12
C LEU A 142 -1.17 -14.37 4.63
N GLY A 143 -0.03 -14.01 5.22
CA GLY A 143 0.92 -14.94 5.81
C GLY A 143 1.14 -14.64 7.28
N GLY A 144 1.29 -15.68 8.10
CA GLY A 144 1.65 -15.51 9.50
C GLY A 144 2.06 -16.80 10.18
N PHE A 145 2.60 -16.67 11.39
CA PHE A 145 2.95 -17.77 12.26
C PHE A 145 2.20 -17.64 13.58
N ASP A 146 1.37 -18.61 13.94
CA ASP A 146 0.67 -18.62 15.22
C ASP A 146 0.94 -19.89 16.03
N ALA A 147 0.21 -20.06 17.15
CA ALA A 147 0.37 -21.22 18.03
C ALA A 147 0.12 -22.57 17.34
N THR A 148 -0.59 -22.59 16.21
CA THR A 148 -0.83 -23.79 15.39
C THR A 148 0.16 -23.96 14.24
N GLY A 149 1.12 -23.04 14.09
CA GLY A 149 2.20 -23.10 13.11
C GLY A 149 2.07 -22.05 12.00
N PRO A 150 2.78 -22.24 10.87
CA PRO A 150 2.72 -21.33 9.74
C PRO A 150 1.40 -21.48 8.97
N HIS A 151 0.82 -20.36 8.59
CA HIS A 151 -0.40 -20.30 7.78
C HIS A 151 -0.26 -19.29 6.66
N LEU A 152 -0.73 -19.69 5.47
CA LEU A 152 -0.73 -18.89 4.27
C LEU A 152 -2.10 -19.00 3.61
N PHE A 153 -2.70 -17.85 3.30
CA PHE A 153 -4.01 -17.76 2.70
C PHE A 153 -4.00 -16.78 1.53
N THR A 154 -4.84 -17.05 0.53
CA THR A 154 -5.30 -16.02 -0.41
C THR A 154 -6.66 -15.51 0.03
N VAL A 155 -6.93 -14.24 -0.24
CA VAL A 155 -8.28 -13.67 -0.14
C VAL A 155 -8.57 -12.92 -1.43
N ALA A 156 -9.53 -13.42 -2.21
CA ALA A 156 -9.95 -12.77 -3.44
C ALA A 156 -10.84 -11.55 -3.13
N PRO A 157 -10.96 -10.56 -4.04
CA PRO A 157 -11.78 -9.37 -3.86
C PRO A 157 -13.25 -9.64 -3.49
N HIS A 158 -13.81 -10.76 -3.96
CA HIS A 158 -15.18 -11.19 -3.65
C HIS A 158 -15.31 -12.00 -2.36
N GLY A 159 -14.22 -12.17 -1.59
CA GLY A 159 -14.21 -12.82 -0.28
C GLY A 159 -14.01 -14.33 -0.30
N SER A 160 -13.69 -14.97 -1.43
CA SER A 160 -13.22 -16.38 -1.37
C SER A 160 -11.84 -16.45 -0.74
N THR A 161 -11.56 -17.59 -0.10
CA THR A 161 -10.30 -17.82 0.59
C THR A 161 -9.80 -19.23 0.37
N ASP A 162 -8.52 -19.37 0.03
CA ASP A 162 -7.86 -20.67 -0.08
C ASP A 162 -6.69 -20.75 0.89
N LYS A 163 -6.43 -21.96 1.41
CA LYS A 163 -5.26 -22.27 2.26
C LYS A 163 -4.35 -23.20 1.48
N LEU A 164 -3.15 -22.72 1.16
CA LEU A 164 -2.24 -23.41 0.24
C LEU A 164 -0.79 -23.32 0.74
N PRO A 165 0.09 -24.26 0.34
CA PRO A 165 1.50 -24.23 0.70
C PRO A 165 2.29 -23.10 0.02
N TYR A 166 1.84 -22.66 -1.15
CA TYR A 166 2.36 -21.51 -1.87
C TYR A 166 1.24 -20.85 -2.68
N VAL A 167 1.34 -19.54 -2.90
CA VAL A 167 0.31 -18.74 -3.57
C VAL A 167 0.94 -17.58 -4.34
N THR A 168 0.27 -17.15 -5.41
CA THR A 168 0.66 -15.97 -6.20
C THR A 168 -0.59 -15.17 -6.56
N MET A 169 -0.54 -13.84 -6.50
CA MET A 169 -1.62 -12.95 -6.91
C MET A 169 -1.06 -11.73 -7.68
N GLY A 170 -1.92 -11.02 -8.40
CA GLY A 170 -1.56 -9.86 -9.22
C GLY A 170 -1.36 -10.18 -10.71
N SER A 171 -0.92 -9.19 -11.49
CA SER A 171 -0.78 -9.29 -12.95
C SER A 171 0.32 -10.27 -13.38
N GLY A 172 1.48 -10.26 -12.71
CA GLY A 172 2.58 -11.21 -12.99
C GLY A 172 2.46 -12.55 -12.26
N SER A 173 1.31 -12.84 -11.65
CA SER A 173 1.10 -14.06 -10.85
C SER A 173 1.37 -15.35 -11.62
N LEU A 174 0.99 -15.43 -12.90
CA LEU A 174 1.18 -16.63 -13.72
C LEU A 174 2.67 -16.94 -13.97
N ALA A 175 3.49 -15.91 -14.20
CA ALA A 175 4.93 -16.07 -14.39
C ALA A 175 5.63 -16.49 -13.08
N ALA A 176 5.17 -15.96 -11.95
CA ALA A 176 5.63 -16.36 -10.63
C ALA A 176 5.20 -17.80 -10.28
N MET A 177 3.97 -18.19 -10.61
CA MET A 177 3.44 -19.53 -10.32
C MET A 177 4.24 -20.60 -11.05
N ALA A 178 4.64 -20.36 -12.30
CA ALA A 178 5.49 -21.30 -13.05
C ALA A 178 6.82 -21.61 -12.33
N VAL A 179 7.41 -20.61 -11.65
CA VAL A 179 8.63 -20.79 -10.86
C VAL A 179 8.34 -21.63 -9.61
N PHE A 180 7.26 -21.34 -8.88
CA PHE A 180 6.86 -22.12 -7.72
C PHE A 180 6.56 -23.58 -8.05
N GLU A 181 5.79 -23.86 -9.10
CA GLU A 181 5.50 -25.23 -9.54
C GLU A 181 6.77 -26.03 -9.89
N SER A 182 7.81 -25.36 -10.39
CA SER A 182 9.07 -26.01 -10.76
C SER A 182 10.05 -26.21 -9.60
N GLY A 183 10.06 -25.29 -8.63
CA GLY A 183 11.11 -25.20 -7.61
C GLY A 183 10.65 -25.47 -6.18
N TRP A 184 9.35 -25.46 -5.91
CA TRP A 184 8.85 -25.67 -4.55
C TRP A 184 8.97 -27.14 -4.12
N THR A 185 9.47 -27.34 -2.91
CA THR A 185 9.51 -28.64 -2.25
C THR A 185 9.05 -28.49 -0.81
N LYS A 186 8.36 -29.50 -0.31
CA LYS A 186 7.91 -29.53 1.09
C LYS A 186 9.13 -29.41 2.05
N ASP A 187 8.94 -28.67 3.14
CA ASP A 187 9.91 -28.52 4.24
C ASP A 187 11.28 -27.96 3.81
N MET A 188 11.29 -27.09 2.79
CA MET A 188 12.49 -26.39 2.34
C MET A 188 13.11 -25.49 3.42
N SER A 189 14.42 -25.24 3.29
CA SER A 189 15.17 -24.40 4.22
C SER A 189 14.77 -22.93 4.07
N ARG A 190 15.04 -22.13 5.10
CA ARG A 190 14.81 -20.68 5.08
C ARG A 190 15.48 -20.00 3.89
N GLN A 191 16.72 -20.36 3.58
CA GLN A 191 17.49 -19.72 2.52
C GLN A 191 16.96 -20.10 1.13
N ASP A 192 16.61 -21.38 0.93
CA ASP A 192 16.03 -21.85 -0.34
C ASP A 192 14.65 -21.23 -0.57
N ALA A 193 13.86 -21.08 0.49
CA ALA A 193 12.55 -20.40 0.44
C ALA A 193 12.69 -18.93 0.02
N ILE A 194 13.63 -18.19 0.60
CA ILE A 194 13.92 -16.80 0.22
C ILE A 194 14.36 -16.71 -1.24
N ALA A 195 15.30 -17.56 -1.66
CA ALA A 195 15.79 -17.59 -3.02
C ALA A 195 14.69 -17.92 -4.03
N LEU A 196 13.80 -18.88 -3.72
CA LEU A 196 12.69 -19.24 -4.58
C LEU A 196 11.65 -18.12 -4.68
N VAL A 197 11.34 -17.44 -3.58
CA VAL A 197 10.46 -16.25 -3.59
C VAL A 197 11.06 -15.13 -4.43
N ALA A 198 12.36 -14.83 -4.27
CA ALA A 198 13.02 -13.80 -5.06
C ALA A 198 13.05 -14.14 -6.56
N ALA A 199 13.31 -15.40 -6.90
CA ALA A 199 13.25 -15.89 -8.28
C ALA A 199 11.83 -15.79 -8.87
N ALA A 200 10.79 -16.12 -8.09
CA ALA A 200 9.40 -16.04 -8.53
C ALA A 200 8.97 -14.58 -8.79
N ILE A 201 9.33 -13.64 -7.91
CA ILE A 201 9.10 -12.21 -8.14
C ILE A 201 9.88 -11.72 -9.35
N SER A 202 11.17 -12.09 -9.48
CA SER A 202 11.98 -11.71 -10.63
C SER A 202 11.39 -12.20 -11.96
N SER A 203 10.81 -13.41 -11.99
CA SER A 203 10.05 -13.90 -13.15
C SER A 203 8.86 -12.99 -13.48
N GLY A 204 8.13 -12.51 -12.48
CA GLY A 204 7.08 -11.49 -12.65
C GLY A 204 7.65 -10.17 -13.21
N ILE A 205 8.74 -9.67 -12.63
CA ILE A 205 9.40 -8.41 -13.04
C ILE A 205 9.79 -8.42 -14.52
N PHE A 206 10.34 -9.52 -15.03
CA PHE A 206 10.84 -9.58 -16.40
C PHE A 206 9.79 -9.99 -17.45
N ASN A 207 8.65 -10.56 -17.02
CA ASN A 207 7.61 -11.06 -17.93
C ASN A 207 6.28 -10.30 -17.84
N ASP A 208 6.09 -9.41 -16.87
CA ASP A 208 4.90 -8.56 -16.72
C ASP A 208 5.27 -7.08 -16.80
N LEU A 209 4.55 -6.32 -17.64
CA LEU A 209 4.78 -4.88 -17.82
C LEU A 209 4.42 -4.07 -16.55
N GLY A 210 3.41 -4.56 -15.84
CA GLY A 210 2.89 -3.92 -14.63
C GLY A 210 3.81 -4.05 -13.43
N SER A 211 4.64 -5.10 -13.40
CA SER A 211 5.54 -5.40 -12.30
C SER A 211 6.96 -4.89 -12.56
N GLY A 212 7.74 -4.64 -11.51
CA GLY A 212 9.15 -4.29 -11.70
C GLY A 212 9.84 -3.59 -10.53
N SER A 213 11.01 -3.03 -10.86
CA SER A 213 11.91 -2.34 -9.93
C SER A 213 12.62 -3.33 -9.00
N ASN A 214 12.33 -3.33 -7.71
CA ASN A 214 13.06 -4.12 -6.73
C ASN A 214 12.21 -5.32 -6.26
N VAL A 215 12.85 -6.21 -5.50
CA VAL A 215 12.20 -7.34 -4.84
C VAL A 215 12.22 -7.11 -3.33
N ASP A 216 11.05 -7.16 -2.70
CA ASP A 216 10.94 -7.24 -1.25
C ASP A 216 10.68 -8.66 -0.79
N VAL A 217 11.27 -9.02 0.34
CA VAL A 217 11.06 -10.31 0.99
C VAL A 217 10.71 -10.08 2.46
N CYS A 218 9.70 -10.78 2.95
CA CYS A 218 9.33 -10.78 4.37
C CYS A 218 9.30 -12.19 4.90
N VAL A 219 10.12 -12.47 5.92
CA VAL A 219 10.26 -13.79 6.53
C VAL A 219 9.58 -13.76 7.89
N ILE A 220 8.62 -14.67 8.11
CA ILE A 220 7.84 -14.76 9.34
C ILE A 220 8.09 -16.13 9.97
N GLU A 221 8.73 -16.11 11.13
CA GLU A 221 9.09 -17.28 11.94
C GLU A 221 8.45 -17.18 13.32
N LYS A 222 8.61 -18.22 14.14
CA LYS A 222 8.11 -18.21 15.52
C LYS A 222 8.77 -17.09 16.33
N GLY A 223 8.01 -16.03 16.62
CA GLY A 223 8.43 -14.91 17.46
C GLY A 223 9.38 -13.92 16.78
N LYS A 224 9.66 -14.07 15.48
CA LYS A 224 10.50 -13.16 14.71
C LYS A 224 9.89 -12.92 13.33
N THR A 225 9.76 -11.64 12.98
CA THR A 225 9.39 -11.21 11.63
C THR A 225 10.49 -10.29 11.11
N GLU A 226 11.04 -10.63 9.95
CA GLU A 226 12.15 -9.90 9.32
C GLU A 226 11.72 -9.42 7.94
N TYR A 227 11.66 -8.10 7.77
CA TYR A 227 11.32 -7.46 6.50
C TYR A 227 12.58 -6.96 5.81
N LEU A 228 12.88 -7.57 4.65
CA LEU A 228 14.02 -7.28 3.80
C LEU A 228 13.54 -6.44 2.61
N ARG A 229 13.50 -5.12 2.81
CA ARG A 229 13.18 -4.15 1.76
C ARG A 229 14.32 -4.12 0.73
N ASN A 230 13.98 -4.11 -0.56
CA ASN A 230 14.94 -4.06 -1.66
C ASN A 230 16.01 -5.17 -1.56
N TYR A 231 15.58 -6.38 -1.23
CA TYR A 231 16.43 -7.56 -1.12
C TYR A 231 17.22 -7.82 -2.40
N GLU A 232 16.56 -7.70 -3.56
CA GLU A 232 17.21 -7.71 -4.89
C GLU A 232 16.81 -6.48 -5.71
N THR A 233 17.76 -5.98 -6.51
CA THR A 233 17.59 -4.80 -7.37
C THR A 233 18.00 -5.16 -8.82
N PRO A 234 17.18 -5.94 -9.54
CA PRO A 234 17.56 -6.50 -10.86
C PRO A 234 17.84 -5.43 -11.93
N ASN A 235 17.28 -4.23 -11.78
CA ASN A 235 17.41 -3.15 -12.76
C ASN A 235 17.99 -1.89 -12.11
N GLU A 236 19.26 -1.60 -12.40
CA GLU A 236 19.90 -0.37 -11.95
C GLU A 236 19.66 0.79 -12.91
N ARG A 237 19.55 2.00 -12.35
CA ARG A 237 19.41 3.22 -13.16
C ARG A 237 20.78 3.65 -13.67
N VAL A 238 20.94 3.69 -14.99
CA VAL A 238 22.15 4.20 -15.65
C VAL A 238 22.38 5.68 -15.29
N GLN A 239 23.65 6.08 -15.15
CA GLN A 239 24.02 7.48 -15.01
C GLN A 239 23.55 8.29 -16.23
N LYS A 240 23.09 9.52 -15.98
CA LYS A 240 22.75 10.44 -17.05
C LYS A 240 24.03 10.87 -17.77
N GLU A 241 24.05 10.77 -19.09
CA GLU A 241 25.20 11.19 -19.93
C GLU A 241 25.45 12.70 -19.85
N GLN A 242 24.40 13.49 -19.61
CA GLN A 242 24.46 14.94 -19.59
C GLN A 242 23.86 15.50 -18.30
N ARG A 243 24.42 16.64 -17.86
CA ARG A 243 23.95 17.40 -16.70
C ARG A 243 23.14 18.60 -17.17
N TYR A 244 21.83 18.56 -16.94
CA TYR A 244 20.88 19.63 -17.30
C TYR A 244 20.71 20.65 -16.16
N GLN A 245 21.81 21.16 -15.61
CA GLN A 245 21.73 22.20 -14.57
C GLN A 245 21.90 23.58 -15.19
N PHE A 246 20.86 24.40 -15.05
CA PHE A 246 20.86 25.78 -15.52
C PHE A 246 21.36 26.71 -14.40
N PRO A 247 22.13 27.76 -14.73
CA PRO A 247 22.49 28.81 -13.77
C PRO A 247 21.25 29.47 -13.15
N LYS A 248 21.39 29.96 -11.91
CA LYS A 248 20.35 30.80 -11.29
C LYS A 248 20.09 32.04 -12.16
N GLY A 249 18.83 32.44 -12.30
CA GLY A 249 18.41 33.55 -13.16
C GLY A 249 18.03 33.17 -14.59
N THR A 250 18.11 31.88 -14.98
CA THR A 250 17.70 31.42 -16.32
C THR A 250 16.18 31.49 -16.53
N SER A 251 15.39 31.39 -15.46
CA SER A 251 13.92 31.46 -15.50
C SER A 251 13.45 32.87 -15.13
N ALA A 252 12.72 33.53 -16.04
CA ALA A 252 12.12 34.83 -15.77
C ALA A 252 10.95 34.70 -14.77
N TRP A 253 10.85 35.64 -13.83
CA TRP A 253 9.74 35.74 -12.87
C TRP A 253 9.13 37.14 -12.91
N THR A 254 7.84 37.25 -12.60
CA THR A 254 7.10 38.53 -12.69
C THR A 254 6.98 39.24 -11.34
N LYS A 255 6.85 38.48 -10.25
CA LYS A 255 6.80 39.00 -8.87
C LYS A 255 7.54 38.05 -7.93
N GLU A 256 8.27 38.60 -6.98
CA GLU A 256 8.94 37.87 -5.90
C GLU A 256 8.49 38.50 -4.58
N GLN A 257 8.16 37.66 -3.60
CA GLN A 257 7.80 38.08 -2.25
C GLN A 257 8.60 37.26 -1.26
N ILE A 258 9.40 37.93 -0.44
CA ILE A 258 10.28 37.32 0.55
C ILE A 258 9.67 37.57 1.93
N TYR A 259 9.51 36.51 2.72
CA TYR A 259 8.95 36.60 4.07
C TYR A 259 10.01 36.21 5.11
N ASP A 260 10.31 37.13 6.02
CA ASP A 260 11.19 36.86 7.16
C ASP A 260 10.39 36.25 8.33
N MET A 261 10.80 35.06 8.75
CA MET A 261 10.09 34.27 9.78
C MET A 261 10.56 34.57 11.22
N ILE A 262 11.36 35.63 11.45
CA ILE A 262 11.89 35.95 12.78
C ILE A 262 10.79 36.57 13.65
N ARG A 263 10.27 35.81 14.62
CA ARG A 263 9.49 36.35 15.73
C ARG A 263 10.44 36.95 16.77
N LYS A 264 10.27 38.23 17.11
CA LYS A 264 10.86 38.80 18.33
C LYS A 264 10.28 38.08 19.55
N GLU A 265 11.12 37.42 20.33
CA GLU A 265 10.78 36.92 21.66
C GLU A 265 11.11 38.01 22.68
N ASP A 266 10.08 38.64 23.25
CA ASP A 266 10.25 39.54 24.39
C ASP A 266 10.21 38.72 25.68
N VAL A 267 11.37 38.54 26.32
CA VAL A 267 11.45 37.91 27.64
C VAL A 267 10.98 38.90 28.70
N LEU A 268 9.83 38.61 29.32
CA LEU A 268 9.27 39.39 30.42
C LEU A 268 9.78 38.88 31.77
N GLU A 269 10.55 39.68 32.49
CA GLU A 269 10.86 39.41 33.90
C GLU A 269 9.65 39.72 34.80
N ILE A 270 9.31 38.78 35.68
CA ILE A 270 8.12 38.83 36.55
C ILE A 270 8.19 40.05 37.48
N GLY A 271 7.24 40.98 37.31
CA GLY A 271 7.08 42.15 38.18
C GLY A 271 7.17 43.53 37.49
N LYS A 272 7.45 43.59 36.19
CA LYS A 272 7.37 44.84 35.39
C LYS A 272 6.22 44.77 34.38
N THR A 273 5.57 45.91 34.11
CA THR A 273 4.54 46.03 33.07
C THR A 273 5.12 45.75 31.69
N ALA A 274 4.31 45.14 30.82
CA ALA A 274 4.71 44.78 29.46
C ALA A 274 5.37 45.96 28.72
N PRO A 275 6.44 45.74 27.94
CA PRO A 275 7.01 46.80 27.12
C PRO A 275 5.93 47.29 26.16
N THR A 276 5.74 48.61 26.11
CA THR A 276 4.79 49.24 25.18
C THR A 276 5.14 48.78 23.76
N PRO A 277 4.19 48.24 22.98
CA PRO A 277 4.48 47.80 21.63
C PRO A 277 4.97 49.00 20.83
N VAL A 278 6.26 48.98 20.48
CA VAL A 278 6.79 49.93 19.51
C VAL A 278 6.08 49.59 18.21
N ALA A 279 5.28 50.54 17.72
CA ALA A 279 4.60 50.41 16.44
C ALA A 279 5.61 49.89 15.41
N ALA A 280 5.32 48.72 14.83
CA ALA A 280 6.10 48.20 13.73
C ALA A 280 6.06 49.26 12.63
N ALA A 281 7.19 49.93 12.39
CA ALA A 281 7.35 50.71 11.18
C ALA A 281 7.11 49.75 10.01
N ALA A 282 6.14 50.08 9.17
CA ALA A 282 5.92 49.40 7.90
C ALA A 282 7.29 49.27 7.20
N GLY A 283 7.60 48.05 6.77
CA GLY A 283 8.94 47.64 6.34
C GLY A 283 9.62 48.67 5.45
N GLU A 284 10.82 49.10 5.86
CA GLU A 284 11.76 49.69 4.92
C GLU A 284 12.20 48.59 3.95
N GLU A 285 11.73 48.67 2.70
CA GLU A 285 12.39 48.01 1.57
C GLU A 285 13.85 48.45 1.54
N ARG A 286 14.75 47.62 2.06
CA ARG A 286 16.19 47.76 1.80
C ARG A 286 16.56 46.87 0.63
N MET A 287 16.77 47.53 -0.50
CA MET A 287 17.40 46.96 -1.70
C MET A 287 18.87 46.70 -1.38
N ASP A 288 19.22 45.47 -1.00
CA ASP A 288 20.62 45.06 -0.91
C ASP A 288 21.06 44.60 -2.30
N THR A 289 21.88 45.44 -2.95
CA THR A 289 22.53 45.12 -4.22
C THR A 289 24.03 45.03 -3.97
N SER A 290 24.47 43.86 -3.51
CA SER A 290 25.86 43.42 -3.62
C SER A 290 25.97 41.91 -3.78
#